data_AF-A0A931V4Z5-F1
#
_entry.id   AF-A0A931V4Z5-F1
#
_cell.length_a   1.000
_cell.length_b   1.000
_cell.length_c   1.000
_cell.angle_alpha   90.00
_cell.angle_beta   90.00
_cell.angle_gamma   90.00
#
_symmetry.space_group_name_H-M   'P 1'
#
loop_
_entity.id
_entity.type
_entity.pdbx_description
1 polymer ?
#
loop_
_entity_poly.entity_id
_entity_poly.type
_entity_poly.pdbx_seq_one_letter_code
_entity_poly.pdbx_strand_id
1 'polypeptide(L)'
;MLRGGHRDVQQICLEGHQITAALEHNPEYGQKFCRQCGAETITTCPSCKAPIAGAWHHPQIIAPLRASIPEHCINCGGTFPWTGKRRDAAASLQIDASLRRVFDRFHAVQMQLRHRNGGRQTLLIEDEYDVQDLLHGLLKVFFDDVRPEDVCPTYGSGTTRVDFFLKREETFVEVKKTRKGLAAKEVVDELLIDVGRYQARPDCKRLYCFVYDPEGRIPNPQAIEGDLTKKQGEVDVVVIVRPKH
;
A
#
# COMPACT_ATOMS: atom_id res chain seq x y z
N MET A 1 -13.41 -0.03 -35.09
CA MET A 1 -12.07 0.35 -34.61
C MET A 1 -11.99 1.86 -34.59
N LEU A 2 -12.03 2.49 -33.41
CA LEU A 2 -11.81 3.93 -33.29
C LEU A 2 -10.32 4.20 -33.58
N ARG A 3 -10.01 4.69 -34.78
CA ARG A 3 -8.67 5.15 -35.15
C ARG A 3 -8.47 6.56 -34.57
N GLY A 4 -7.29 6.85 -34.02
CA GLY A 4 -6.88 8.24 -33.70
C GLY A 4 -6.48 8.55 -32.25
N GLY A 5 -6.33 7.56 -31.37
CA GLY A 5 -5.76 7.80 -30.04
C GLY A 5 -4.23 7.80 -30.05
N HIS A 6 -3.61 8.60 -29.18
CA HIS A 6 -2.15 8.67 -29.02
C HIS A 6 -1.77 8.66 -27.54
N ARG A 7 -0.50 8.36 -27.25
CA ARG A 7 0.04 8.53 -25.90
C ARG A 7 0.61 9.93 -25.76
N ASP A 8 0.25 10.59 -24.67
CA ASP A 8 0.88 11.83 -24.21
C ASP A 8 2.26 11.53 -23.61
N VAL A 9 2.93 12.56 -23.11
CA VAL A 9 4.16 12.53 -22.35
C VAL A 9 3.84 12.82 -20.88
N GLN A 10 4.34 11.98 -19.96
CA GLN A 10 4.26 12.27 -18.54
C GLN A 10 5.52 12.98 -18.04
N GLN A 11 5.36 13.85 -17.04
CA GLN A 11 6.45 14.51 -16.34
C GLN A 11 6.63 13.90 -14.95
N ILE A 12 7.85 13.49 -14.61
CA ILE A 12 8.17 12.78 -13.36
C ILE A 12 9.45 13.38 -12.77
N CYS A 13 9.52 13.52 -11.45
CA CYS A 13 10.76 13.95 -10.79
C CYS A 13 11.80 12.82 -10.69
N LEU A 14 13.07 13.18 -10.48
CA LEU A 14 14.18 12.22 -10.34
C LEU A 14 14.03 11.25 -9.13
N GLU A 15 13.08 11.53 -8.24
CA GLU A 15 12.69 10.66 -7.11
C GLU A 15 11.41 9.84 -7.38
N GLY A 16 10.79 9.97 -8.56
CA GLY A 16 9.68 9.12 -8.98
C GLY A 16 8.28 9.63 -8.60
N HIS A 17 8.12 10.92 -8.26
CA HIS A 17 6.80 11.53 -8.14
C HIS A 17 6.31 12.02 -9.50
N GLN A 18 5.16 11.50 -9.96
CA GLN A 18 4.50 11.97 -11.17
C GLN A 18 3.90 13.36 -10.93
N ILE A 19 4.26 14.32 -11.77
CA ILE A 19 3.74 15.69 -11.75
C ILE A 19 2.45 15.76 -12.55
N THR A 20 2.48 15.24 -13.78
CA THR A 20 1.32 15.09 -14.66
C THR A 20 1.52 13.85 -15.55
N ALA A 21 0.43 13.13 -15.82
CA ALA A 21 0.42 12.02 -16.77
C ALA A 21 0.25 12.48 -18.23
N ALA A 22 -0.05 13.76 -18.45
CA ALA A 22 -0.45 14.32 -19.73
C ALA A 22 0.05 15.76 -19.88
N LEU A 23 1.35 15.93 -20.07
CA LEU A 23 1.99 17.24 -20.12
C LEU A 23 1.65 17.99 -21.40
N GLU A 24 1.50 17.30 -22.52
CA GLU A 24 1.20 17.95 -23.80
C GLU A 24 -0.23 18.48 -23.82
N HIS A 25 -1.19 17.75 -23.23
CA HIS A 25 -2.56 18.24 -23.13
C HIS A 25 -2.77 19.25 -21.99
N ASN A 26 -2.07 19.08 -20.85
CA ASN A 26 -2.23 19.94 -19.68
C ASN A 26 -0.87 20.54 -19.24
N PRO A 27 -0.27 21.42 -20.06
CA PRO A 27 1.05 22.00 -19.78
C PRO A 27 1.08 22.87 -18.52
N GLU A 28 -0.06 23.42 -18.09
CA GLU A 28 -0.21 24.25 -16.90
C GLU A 28 0.10 23.51 -15.59
N TYR A 29 0.04 22.18 -15.58
CA TYR A 29 0.43 21.38 -14.42
C TYR A 29 1.93 21.07 -14.41
N GLY A 30 2.65 21.37 -15.48
CA GLY A 30 4.08 21.16 -15.61
C GLY A 30 4.88 21.98 -14.60
N GLN A 31 5.83 21.35 -13.91
CA GLN A 31 6.66 22.00 -12.89
C GLN A 31 8.12 21.71 -13.16
N LYS A 32 9.02 22.69 -13.01
CA LYS A 32 10.47 22.44 -13.16
C LYS A 32 11.01 21.54 -12.05
N PHE A 33 10.50 21.73 -10.83
CA PHE A 33 10.87 20.99 -9.63
C PHE A 33 9.64 20.38 -8.97
N CYS A 34 9.82 19.24 -8.32
CA CYS A 34 8.75 18.56 -7.61
C CYS A 34 8.34 19.31 -6.36
N ARG A 35 7.04 19.63 -6.21
CA ARG A 35 6.50 20.22 -4.97
C ARG A 35 6.56 19.31 -3.73
N GLN A 36 6.75 18.00 -3.92
CA GLN A 36 6.78 17.04 -2.80
C GLN A 36 8.19 16.89 -2.23
N CYS A 37 9.21 16.80 -3.09
CA CYS A 37 10.58 16.47 -2.68
C CYS A 37 11.66 17.48 -3.14
N GLY A 38 11.31 18.47 -3.96
CA GLY A 38 12.26 19.48 -4.48
C GLY A 38 13.14 19.01 -5.65
N ALA A 39 13.10 17.73 -6.01
CA ALA A 39 13.92 17.20 -7.09
C ALA A 39 13.52 17.75 -8.48
N GLU A 40 14.49 17.84 -9.38
CA GLU A 40 14.27 18.21 -10.78
C GLU A 40 13.34 17.21 -11.48
N THR A 41 12.63 17.69 -12.49
CA THR A 41 11.69 16.89 -13.29
C THR A 41 12.21 16.60 -14.68
N ILE A 42 11.82 15.45 -15.21
CA ILE A 42 12.16 15.01 -16.55
C ILE A 42 10.91 14.53 -17.29
N THR A 43 10.96 14.68 -18.61
CA THR A 43 9.92 14.23 -19.57
C THR A 43 10.47 13.24 -20.58
N THR A 44 11.78 12.99 -20.54
CA THR A 44 12.51 12.12 -21.47
C THR A 44 13.43 11.17 -20.72
N CYS A 45 13.67 9.99 -21.28
CA CYS A 45 14.68 9.05 -20.81
C CYS A 45 16.07 9.71 -20.76
N PRO A 46 16.76 9.71 -19.61
CA PRO A 46 18.12 10.27 -19.53
C PRO A 46 19.11 9.61 -20.49
N SER A 47 18.96 8.29 -20.72
CA SER A 47 19.87 7.48 -21.54
C SER A 47 19.65 7.63 -23.05
N CYS A 48 18.41 7.55 -23.53
CA CYS A 48 18.11 7.57 -24.97
C CYS A 48 17.30 8.77 -25.46
N LYS A 49 16.91 9.68 -24.55
CA LYS A 49 16.11 10.88 -24.82
C LYS A 49 14.69 10.64 -25.36
N ALA A 50 14.25 9.38 -25.48
CA ALA A 50 12.87 9.07 -25.83
C ALA A 50 11.89 9.67 -24.80
N PRO A 51 10.72 10.21 -25.21
CA PRO A 51 9.71 10.72 -24.30
C PRO A 51 9.22 9.64 -23.32
N ILE A 52 8.91 10.04 -22.09
CA ILE A 52 8.35 9.14 -21.09
C ILE A 52 6.86 8.98 -21.38
N ALA A 53 6.47 7.78 -21.81
CA ALA A 53 5.11 7.48 -22.24
C ALA A 53 4.07 7.79 -21.15
N GLY A 54 3.25 8.80 -21.38
CA GLY A 54 2.17 9.25 -20.50
C GLY A 54 0.84 8.55 -20.76
N ALA A 55 -0.23 9.22 -20.37
CA ALA A 55 -1.60 8.74 -20.47
C ALA A 55 -2.00 8.57 -21.94
N TRP A 56 -2.86 7.59 -22.19
CA TRP A 56 -3.46 7.44 -23.51
C TRP A 56 -4.64 8.39 -23.65
N HIS A 57 -4.64 9.19 -24.70
CA HIS A 57 -5.69 10.16 -25.01
C HIS A 57 -6.40 9.78 -26.31
N HIS A 58 -7.72 9.90 -26.32
CA HIS A 58 -8.55 9.75 -27.49
C HIS A 58 -9.53 10.92 -27.59
N PRO A 59 -9.60 11.64 -28.73
CA PRO A 59 -10.37 12.88 -28.85
C PRO A 59 -11.87 12.77 -28.50
N GLN A 60 -12.44 11.58 -28.63
CA GLN A 60 -13.87 11.31 -28.39
C GLN A 60 -14.16 10.68 -27.02
N ILE A 61 -13.15 10.45 -26.19
CA ILE A 61 -13.30 9.78 -24.88
C ILE A 61 -12.78 10.70 -23.79
N ILE A 62 -13.69 11.19 -22.95
CA ILE A 62 -13.34 11.91 -21.73
C ILE A 62 -13.13 10.88 -20.63
N ALA A 63 -11.87 10.56 -20.32
CA ALA A 63 -11.47 9.67 -19.24
C ALA A 63 -10.36 10.34 -18.40
N PRO A 64 -10.21 9.96 -17.12
CA PRO A 64 -9.08 10.42 -16.31
C PRO A 64 -7.76 10.04 -16.99
N LEU A 65 -6.93 11.03 -17.31
CA LEU A 65 -5.60 10.81 -17.88
C LEU A 65 -4.69 10.24 -16.78
N ARG A 66 -4.54 8.91 -16.79
CA ARG A 66 -3.70 8.17 -15.84
C ARG A 66 -2.59 7.44 -16.58
N ALA A 67 -1.40 7.44 -15.98
CA ALA A 67 -0.27 6.65 -16.44
C ALA A 67 0.49 6.08 -15.25
N SER A 68 0.93 4.82 -15.35
CA SER A 68 1.88 4.25 -14.41
C SER A 68 3.26 4.87 -14.60
N ILE A 69 4.01 5.02 -13.50
CA ILE A 69 5.40 5.46 -13.53
C ILE A 69 6.26 4.28 -13.99
N PRO A 70 6.96 4.38 -15.14
CA PRO A 70 7.73 3.25 -15.67
C PRO A 70 9.03 3.07 -14.89
N GLU A 71 9.40 1.83 -14.60
CA GLU A 71 10.71 1.50 -14.03
C GLU A 71 11.80 1.48 -15.11
N HIS A 72 11.47 0.99 -16.31
CA HIS A 72 12.40 0.90 -17.44
C HIS A 72 11.87 1.65 -18.67
N CYS A 73 12.79 2.17 -19.48
CA CYS A 73 12.44 2.82 -20.74
C CYS A 73 12.01 1.79 -21.79
N ILE A 74 10.82 1.97 -22.39
CA ILE A 74 10.32 1.08 -23.46
C ILE A 74 11.19 1.11 -24.72
N ASN A 75 11.93 2.21 -24.95
CA ASN A 75 12.73 2.39 -26.16
C ASN A 75 14.14 1.79 -26.04
N CYS A 76 14.79 1.90 -24.88
CA CYS A 76 16.19 1.44 -24.71
C CYS A 76 16.41 0.42 -23.59
N GLY A 77 15.37 0.06 -22.84
CA GLY A 77 15.45 -0.89 -21.71
C GLY A 77 16.18 -0.37 -20.47
N GLY A 78 16.74 0.84 -20.50
CA GLY A 78 17.47 1.43 -19.38
C GLY A 78 16.55 1.73 -18.19
N THR A 79 17.08 1.56 -16.97
CA THR A 79 16.39 1.92 -15.73
C THR A 79 16.27 3.44 -15.60
N PHE A 80 15.12 3.90 -15.12
CA PHE A 80 14.97 5.30 -14.77
C PHE A 80 15.65 5.65 -13.44
N PRO A 81 15.97 6.93 -13.18
CA PRO A 81 16.66 7.35 -11.95
C PRO A 81 15.92 7.01 -10.66
N TRP A 82 14.59 6.90 -10.70
CA TRP A 82 13.75 6.56 -9.55
C TRP A 82 13.63 5.04 -9.32
N THR A 83 14.10 4.22 -10.25
CA THR A 83 13.97 2.76 -10.14
C THR A 83 14.82 2.24 -9.00
N GLY A 84 14.17 1.60 -8.02
CA GLY A 84 14.85 1.10 -6.82
C GLY A 84 15.24 2.17 -5.79
N LYS A 85 14.86 3.45 -6.00
CA LYS A 85 15.01 4.46 -4.94
C LYS A 85 13.98 4.18 -3.85
N ARG A 86 14.45 4.13 -2.59
CA ARG A 86 13.55 4.11 -1.42
C ARG A 86 12.66 5.34 -1.50
N ARG A 87 11.36 5.15 -1.27
CA ARG A 87 10.40 6.25 -1.12
C ARG A 87 11.00 7.33 -0.21
N ASP A 88 10.87 8.58 -0.60
CA ASP A 88 11.32 9.67 0.26
C ASP A 88 10.57 9.64 1.60
N ALA A 89 11.13 10.33 2.59
CA ALA A 89 10.58 10.34 3.95
C ALA A 89 9.12 10.81 3.98
N ALA A 90 8.74 11.73 3.07
CA ALA A 90 7.38 12.25 2.95
C ALA A 90 6.38 11.20 2.47
N ALA A 91 6.69 10.47 1.40
CA ALA A 91 5.85 9.39 0.91
C ALA A 91 5.72 8.27 1.95
N SER A 92 6.81 7.92 2.64
CA SER A 92 6.80 6.93 3.72
C SER A 92 5.86 7.34 4.87
N LEU A 93 5.90 8.61 5.28
CA LEU A 93 5.03 9.18 6.30
C LEU A 93 3.55 9.18 5.86
N GLN A 94 3.27 9.50 4.60
CA GLN A 94 1.90 9.51 4.08
C GLN A 94 1.26 8.10 4.08
N ILE A 95 2.05 7.07 3.77
CA ILE A 95 1.59 5.67 3.80
C ILE A 95 1.27 5.26 5.23
N ASP A 96 2.17 5.56 6.17
CA ASP A 96 1.95 5.28 7.59
C ASP A 96 0.70 5.99 8.11
N ALA A 97 0.53 7.27 7.79
CA ALA A 97 -0.66 8.04 8.16
C ALA A 97 -1.95 7.44 7.58
N SER A 98 -1.91 6.95 6.33
CA SER A 98 -3.06 6.35 5.66
C SER A 98 -3.43 4.99 6.30
N LEU A 99 -2.44 4.12 6.55
CA LEU A 99 -2.67 2.83 7.21
C LEU A 99 -3.19 3.00 8.64
N ARG A 100 -2.55 3.87 9.44
CA ARG A 100 -3.02 4.21 10.79
C ARG A 100 -4.44 4.73 10.77
N ARG A 101 -4.78 5.61 9.83
CA ARG A 101 -6.15 6.14 9.69
C ARG A 101 -7.16 5.04 9.41
N VAL A 102 -6.83 4.07 8.55
CA VAL A 102 -7.70 2.92 8.29
C VAL A 102 -7.86 2.07 9.55
N PHE A 103 -6.77 1.66 10.20
CA PHE A 103 -6.81 0.81 11.39
C PHE A 103 -7.51 1.47 12.58
N ASP A 104 -7.23 2.76 12.85
CA ASP A 104 -7.85 3.54 13.92
C ASP A 104 -9.37 3.69 13.73
N ARG A 105 -9.84 3.71 12.47
CA ARG A 105 -11.26 3.88 12.13
C ARG A 105 -11.97 2.58 11.78
N PHE A 106 -11.25 1.46 11.71
CA PHE A 106 -11.81 0.16 11.34
C PHE A 106 -13.02 -0.22 12.19
N HIS A 107 -12.88 -0.16 13.52
CA HIS A 107 -13.98 -0.49 14.44
C HIS A 107 -15.20 0.42 14.25
N ALA A 108 -14.98 1.73 14.04
CA ALA A 108 -16.07 2.68 13.81
C ALA A 108 -16.83 2.37 12.51
N VAL A 109 -16.11 2.00 11.44
CA VAL A 109 -16.73 1.57 10.17
C VAL A 109 -17.53 0.29 10.38
N GLN A 110 -16.94 -0.71 11.05
CA GLN A 110 -17.61 -1.97 11.36
C GLN A 110 -18.90 -1.75 12.17
N MET A 111 -18.88 -0.89 13.19
CA MET A 111 -20.05 -0.53 13.96
C MET A 111 -21.11 0.18 13.11
N GLN A 112 -20.71 1.08 12.22
CA GLN A 112 -21.64 1.74 11.29
C GLN A 112 -22.32 0.74 10.34
N LEU A 113 -21.60 -0.28 9.85
CA LEU A 113 -22.17 -1.30 8.97
C LEU A 113 -23.27 -2.12 9.66
N ARG A 114 -23.25 -2.25 11.00
CA ARG A 114 -24.33 -2.90 11.76
C ARG A 114 -25.64 -2.11 11.73
N HIS A 115 -25.58 -0.79 11.53
CA HIS A 115 -26.75 0.08 11.47
C HIS A 115 -27.31 0.18 10.04
N ARG A 116 -27.97 -0.89 9.57
CA ARG A 116 -28.55 -0.94 8.22
C ARG A 116 -30.03 -0.53 8.20
N ASN A 117 -30.40 0.22 7.16
CA ASN A 117 -31.80 0.54 6.91
C ASN A 117 -32.59 -0.73 6.49
N GLY A 118 -33.78 -0.91 7.04
CA GLY A 118 -34.71 -1.97 6.67
C GLY A 118 -34.28 -3.38 7.06
N GLY A 119 -33.50 -3.54 8.13
CA GLY A 119 -33.13 -4.87 8.68
C GLY A 119 -32.29 -5.75 7.75
N ARG A 120 -31.60 -5.15 6.78
CA ARG A 120 -30.79 -5.89 5.80
C ARG A 120 -29.59 -6.57 6.48
N GLN A 121 -29.17 -7.72 5.98
CA GLN A 121 -28.01 -8.48 6.49
C GLN A 121 -26.70 -7.70 6.38
N THR A 122 -25.90 -7.60 7.42
CA THR A 122 -24.58 -6.95 7.37
C THR A 122 -23.44 -7.97 7.20
N LEU A 123 -22.25 -7.50 6.85
CA LEU A 123 -21.02 -8.23 7.11
C LEU A 123 -20.86 -8.41 8.63
N LEU A 124 -20.82 -9.66 9.09
CA LEU A 124 -20.49 -10.02 10.47
C LEU A 124 -18.99 -10.25 10.54
N ILE A 125 -18.35 -9.81 11.63
CA ILE A 125 -16.91 -10.01 11.83
C ILE A 125 -16.71 -11.00 12.97
N GLU A 126 -16.51 -12.26 12.62
CA GLU A 126 -16.36 -13.39 13.54
C GLU A 126 -14.89 -13.81 13.67
N ASP A 127 -14.14 -13.82 12.56
CA ASP A 127 -12.73 -14.25 12.51
C ASP A 127 -11.81 -13.27 11.73
N GLU A 128 -10.55 -13.68 11.50
CA GLU A 128 -9.57 -12.89 10.76
C GLU A 128 -9.97 -12.65 9.30
N TYR A 129 -10.62 -13.61 8.64
CA TYR A 129 -10.99 -13.48 7.23
C TYR A 129 -12.08 -12.42 7.04
N ASP A 130 -13.04 -12.33 7.97
CA ASP A 130 -14.03 -11.24 7.93
C ASP A 130 -13.40 -9.86 8.13
N VAL A 131 -12.34 -9.78 8.96
CA VAL A 131 -11.55 -8.55 9.12
C VAL A 131 -10.84 -8.22 7.82
N GLN A 132 -10.23 -9.22 7.18
CA GLN A 132 -9.57 -9.07 5.88
C GLN A 132 -10.54 -8.56 4.81
N ASP A 133 -11.75 -9.09 4.72
CA ASP A 133 -12.75 -8.66 3.73
C ASP A 133 -13.08 -7.17 3.83
N LEU A 134 -13.40 -6.69 5.04
CA LEU A 134 -13.66 -5.27 5.26
C LEU A 134 -12.40 -4.44 5.02
N LEU A 135 -11.26 -4.89 5.54
CA LEU A 135 -10.01 -4.16 5.47
C LEU A 135 -9.53 -3.99 4.03
N HIS A 136 -9.65 -5.02 3.20
CA HIS A 136 -9.30 -4.99 1.79
C HIS A 136 -10.05 -3.87 1.04
N GLY A 137 -11.36 -3.75 1.29
CA GLY A 137 -12.17 -2.67 0.74
C GLY A 137 -11.68 -1.27 1.19
N LEU A 138 -11.31 -1.13 2.46
CA LEU A 138 -10.78 0.13 2.99
C LEU A 138 -9.40 0.48 2.45
N LEU A 139 -8.51 -0.50 2.27
CA LEU A 139 -7.17 -0.30 1.71
C LEU A 139 -7.25 0.20 0.26
N LYS A 140 -8.18 -0.33 -0.55
CA LYS A 140 -8.39 0.12 -1.94
C LYS A 140 -8.82 1.59 -2.09
N VAL A 141 -9.23 2.24 -1.00
CA VAL A 141 -9.50 3.69 -1.01
C VAL A 141 -8.21 4.50 -1.12
N PHE A 142 -7.10 3.98 -0.59
CA PHE A 142 -5.83 4.70 -0.46
C PHE A 142 -4.70 4.13 -1.35
N PHE A 143 -4.80 2.86 -1.76
CA PHE A 143 -3.73 2.15 -2.45
C PHE A 143 -4.24 1.51 -3.74
N ASP A 144 -3.48 1.69 -4.83
CA ASP A 144 -3.87 1.21 -6.17
C ASP A 144 -3.56 -0.29 -6.40
N ASP A 145 -2.44 -0.81 -5.85
CA ASP A 145 -1.99 -2.21 -6.03
C ASP A 145 -2.00 -2.96 -4.68
N VAL A 146 -3.20 -3.34 -4.25
CA VAL A 146 -3.45 -4.18 -3.07
C VAL A 146 -3.65 -5.63 -3.52
N ARG A 147 -2.73 -6.52 -3.14
CA ARG A 147 -2.76 -7.93 -3.51
C ARG A 147 -3.18 -8.76 -2.30
N PRO A 148 -4.38 -9.35 -2.29
CA PRO A 148 -4.77 -10.29 -1.24
C PRO A 148 -4.04 -11.61 -1.43
N GLU A 149 -3.73 -12.29 -0.33
CA GLU A 149 -3.35 -13.71 -0.35
C GLU A 149 -2.18 -14.05 -1.29
N ASP A 150 -1.21 -13.14 -1.42
CA ASP A 150 -0.12 -13.31 -2.39
C ASP A 150 0.76 -14.49 -1.97
N VAL A 151 0.78 -15.54 -2.81
CA VAL A 151 1.53 -16.76 -2.55
C VAL A 151 3.00 -16.45 -2.73
N CYS A 152 3.72 -16.43 -1.62
CA CYS A 152 5.14 -16.14 -1.63
C CYS A 152 5.92 -17.44 -1.81
N PRO A 153 6.68 -17.61 -2.91
CA PRO A 153 7.67 -18.68 -2.97
C PRO A 153 8.72 -18.38 -1.91
N THR A 154 8.82 -19.24 -0.89
CA THR A 154 9.93 -19.15 0.05
C THR A 154 11.13 -19.93 -0.50
N TYR A 155 12.33 -19.55 -0.09
CA TYR A 155 13.55 -20.33 -0.33
C TYR A 155 13.62 -21.61 0.53
N GLY A 156 12.50 -22.07 1.09
CA GLY A 156 12.36 -23.25 1.95
C GLY A 156 11.06 -24.03 1.67
N SER A 157 10.88 -25.17 2.34
CA SER A 157 9.82 -26.15 2.05
C SER A 157 8.41 -25.71 2.51
N GLY A 158 7.90 -24.59 1.99
CA GLY A 158 6.49 -24.21 2.16
C GLY A 158 6.13 -22.86 1.52
N THR A 159 4.98 -22.79 0.85
CA THR A 159 4.39 -21.51 0.42
C THR A 159 3.80 -20.80 1.63
N THR A 160 4.30 -19.62 1.98
CA THR A 160 3.68 -18.78 3.02
C THR A 160 2.83 -17.71 2.33
N ARG A 161 1.66 -17.45 2.89
CA ARG A 161 0.67 -16.53 2.32
C ARG A 161 0.62 -15.32 3.24
N VAL A 162 0.82 -14.14 2.67
CA VAL A 162 0.59 -12.87 3.37
C VAL A 162 -0.84 -12.45 3.14
N ASP A 163 -1.47 -11.86 4.16
CA ASP A 163 -2.86 -11.40 4.05
C ASP A 163 -2.99 -10.31 2.97
N PHE A 164 -2.15 -9.27 3.04
CA PHE A 164 -2.05 -8.26 1.97
C PHE A 164 -0.63 -7.85 1.65
N PHE A 165 -0.34 -7.74 0.35
CA PHE A 165 0.83 -7.07 -0.16
C PHE A 165 0.45 -5.78 -0.91
N LEU A 166 0.85 -4.64 -0.36
CA LEU A 166 0.82 -3.34 -1.03
C LEU A 166 2.09 -3.22 -1.88
N LYS A 167 2.05 -3.77 -3.11
CA LYS A 167 3.27 -4.00 -3.89
C LYS A 167 4.01 -2.73 -4.21
N ARG A 168 3.30 -1.70 -4.65
CA ARG A 168 3.90 -0.41 -4.95
C ARG A 168 4.59 0.13 -3.71
N GLU A 169 3.98 -0.05 -2.54
CA GLU A 169 4.40 0.43 -1.21
C GLU A 169 5.54 -0.37 -0.58
N GLU A 170 5.88 -1.54 -1.14
CA GLU A 170 6.79 -2.51 -0.52
C GLU A 170 6.40 -2.80 0.94
N THR A 171 5.09 -2.84 1.19
CA THR A 171 4.50 -2.96 2.53
C THR A 171 3.61 -4.19 2.61
N PHE A 172 3.85 -5.05 3.59
CA PHE A 172 2.96 -6.14 3.96
C PHE A 172 2.01 -5.71 5.07
N VAL A 173 0.79 -6.22 5.03
CA VAL A 173 -0.18 -6.08 6.12
C VAL A 173 -0.60 -7.48 6.55
N GLU A 174 -0.39 -7.79 7.82
CA GLU A 174 -0.80 -9.02 8.50
C GLU A 174 -1.99 -8.69 9.43
N VAL A 175 -3.01 -9.54 9.45
CA VAL A 175 -4.25 -9.32 10.18
C VAL A 175 -4.44 -10.40 11.24
N LYS A 176 -4.76 -9.99 12.46
CA LYS A 176 -5.17 -10.89 13.55
C LYS A 176 -6.47 -10.40 14.16
N LYS A 177 -7.33 -11.31 14.60
CA LYS A 177 -8.55 -10.99 15.34
C LYS A 177 -8.54 -11.80 16.63
N THR A 178 -8.61 -11.12 17.77
CA THR A 178 -8.71 -11.85 19.03
C THR A 178 -10.00 -12.67 19.09
N ARG A 179 -9.91 -13.84 19.70
CA ARG A 179 -11.06 -14.72 19.94
C ARG A 179 -10.86 -15.51 21.22
N LYS A 180 -11.85 -16.32 21.59
CA LYS A 180 -11.69 -17.26 22.71
C LYS A 180 -10.52 -18.20 22.41
N GLY A 181 -9.50 -18.19 23.27
CA GLY A 181 -8.28 -18.98 23.09
C GLY A 181 -7.19 -18.34 22.23
N LEU A 182 -7.41 -17.13 21.69
CA LEU A 182 -6.41 -16.32 21.02
C LEU A 182 -6.41 -14.91 21.63
N ALA A 183 -5.66 -14.75 22.73
CA ALA A 183 -5.57 -13.52 23.51
C ALA A 183 -4.13 -12.97 23.44
N ALA A 184 -3.75 -12.10 24.38
CA ALA A 184 -2.49 -11.35 24.33
C ALA A 184 -1.26 -12.22 24.05
N LYS A 185 -1.10 -13.36 24.74
CA LYS A 185 0.07 -14.23 24.58
C LYS A 185 0.10 -14.88 23.20
N GLU A 186 -1.01 -15.50 22.80
CA GLU A 186 -1.07 -16.24 21.54
C GLU A 186 -0.93 -15.29 20.35
N VAL A 187 -1.51 -14.10 20.42
CA VAL A 187 -1.31 -13.05 19.41
C VAL A 187 0.17 -12.67 19.30
N VAL A 188 0.86 -12.46 20.41
CA VAL A 188 2.30 -12.12 20.39
C VAL A 188 3.11 -13.25 19.78
N ASP A 189 2.86 -14.51 20.17
CA ASP A 189 3.59 -15.67 19.66
C ASP A 189 3.40 -15.82 18.14
N GLU A 190 2.17 -15.65 17.64
CA GLU A 190 1.90 -15.66 16.19
C GLU A 190 2.60 -14.51 15.46
N LEU A 191 2.49 -13.27 15.98
CA LEU A 191 3.13 -12.12 15.36
C LEU A 191 4.66 -12.24 15.28
N LEU A 192 5.30 -12.82 16.29
CA LEU A 192 6.74 -13.08 16.26
C LEU A 192 7.14 -14.06 15.15
N ILE A 193 6.32 -15.09 14.95
CA ILE A 193 6.51 -16.05 13.86
C ILE A 193 6.36 -15.34 12.50
N ASP A 194 5.33 -14.52 12.34
CA ASP A 194 5.05 -13.81 11.09
C ASP A 194 6.14 -12.77 10.78
N VAL A 195 6.61 -12.02 11.78
CA VAL A 195 7.76 -11.11 11.64
C VAL A 195 9.01 -11.86 11.17
N GLY A 196 9.35 -12.97 11.82
CA GLY A 196 10.53 -13.76 11.45
C GLY A 196 10.46 -14.31 10.02
N ARG A 197 9.27 -14.70 9.56
CA ARG A 197 9.04 -15.17 8.19
C ARG A 197 9.28 -14.08 7.15
N TYR A 198 8.82 -12.86 7.40
CA TYR A 198 8.89 -11.77 6.42
C TYR A 198 10.23 -11.04 6.40
N GLN A 199 11.08 -11.17 7.42
CA GLN A 199 12.44 -10.61 7.39
C GLN A 199 13.33 -11.16 6.28
N ALA A 200 13.07 -12.40 5.85
CA ALA A 200 13.85 -13.04 4.78
C ALA A 200 13.46 -12.54 3.37
N ARG A 201 12.51 -11.59 3.26
CA ARG A 201 11.90 -11.17 1.99
C ARG A 201 12.54 -9.86 1.48
N PRO A 202 13.17 -9.85 0.29
CA PRO A 202 13.84 -8.65 -0.22
C PRO A 202 12.86 -7.53 -0.64
N ASP A 203 11.61 -7.90 -0.98
CA ASP A 203 10.51 -7.04 -1.40
C ASP A 203 9.69 -6.47 -0.22
N CYS A 204 9.93 -6.94 1.00
CA CYS A 204 9.31 -6.39 2.20
C CYS A 204 10.23 -5.32 2.80
N LYS A 205 9.80 -4.06 2.77
CA LYS A 205 10.48 -2.98 3.52
C LYS A 205 9.75 -2.67 4.83
N ARG A 206 8.45 -2.90 4.87
CA ARG A 206 7.59 -2.62 6.02
C ARG A 206 6.59 -3.72 6.24
N LEU A 207 6.36 -4.05 7.50
CA LEU A 207 5.33 -4.98 7.93
C LEU A 207 4.41 -4.29 8.94
N TYR A 208 3.14 -4.19 8.59
CA TYR A 208 2.10 -3.71 9.50
C TYR A 208 1.29 -4.90 10.02
N CYS A 209 1.30 -5.11 11.32
CA CYS A 209 0.46 -6.11 11.96
C CYS A 209 -0.74 -5.41 12.58
N PHE A 210 -1.93 -5.61 11.99
CA PHE A 210 -3.18 -5.10 12.49
C PHE A 210 -3.89 -6.14 13.34
N VAL A 211 -4.02 -5.87 14.64
CA VAL A 211 -4.73 -6.74 15.59
C VAL A 211 -6.08 -6.10 15.92
N TYR A 212 -7.16 -6.76 15.53
CA TYR A 212 -8.52 -6.38 15.86
C TYR A 212 -8.98 -7.06 17.15
N ASP A 213 -9.10 -6.28 18.23
CA ASP A 213 -9.53 -6.73 19.56
C ASP A 213 -10.84 -6.04 20.00
N PRO A 214 -11.98 -6.37 19.36
CA PRO A 214 -13.25 -5.71 19.67
C PRO A 214 -13.77 -6.00 21.09
N GLU A 215 -13.32 -7.09 21.74
CA GLU A 215 -13.80 -7.47 23.08
C GLU A 215 -12.81 -7.15 24.21
N GLY A 216 -11.67 -6.50 23.92
CA GLY A 216 -10.70 -6.10 24.94
C GLY A 216 -10.00 -7.29 25.61
N ARG A 217 -9.73 -8.34 24.82
CA ARG A 217 -9.03 -9.56 25.27
C ARG A 217 -7.55 -9.32 25.53
N ILE A 218 -7.00 -8.21 25.04
CA ILE A 218 -5.64 -7.75 25.28
C ILE A 218 -5.69 -6.64 26.35
N PRO A 219 -5.30 -6.92 27.61
CA PRO A 219 -5.45 -5.97 28.70
C PRO A 219 -4.57 -4.72 28.57
N ASN A 220 -3.38 -4.86 27.97
CA ASN A 220 -2.46 -3.75 27.74
C ASN A 220 -1.96 -3.77 26.29
N PRO A 221 -2.76 -3.25 25.34
CA PRO A 221 -2.38 -3.22 23.93
C PRO A 221 -1.11 -2.39 23.68
N GLN A 222 -0.90 -1.34 24.48
CA GLN A 222 0.23 -0.43 24.33
C GLN A 222 1.57 -1.10 24.61
N ALA A 223 1.61 -2.05 25.55
CA ALA A 223 2.81 -2.86 25.79
C ALA A 223 3.18 -3.70 24.56
N ILE A 224 2.21 -4.40 23.97
CA ILE A 224 2.44 -5.21 22.76
C ILE A 224 2.87 -4.32 21.59
N GLU A 225 2.19 -3.19 21.38
CA GLU A 225 2.56 -2.22 20.35
C GLU A 225 4.00 -1.73 20.54
N GLY A 226 4.39 -1.37 21.77
CA GLY A 226 5.74 -0.87 22.09
C GLY A 226 6.85 -1.91 21.99
N ASP A 227 6.58 -3.17 22.36
CA ASP A 227 7.58 -4.23 22.38
C ASP A 227 7.92 -4.76 20.97
N LEU A 228 6.92 -4.75 20.08
CA LEU A 228 7.02 -5.33 18.74
C LEU A 228 7.22 -4.28 17.63
N THR A 229 6.76 -3.04 17.83
CA THR A 229 6.97 -1.94 16.85
C THR A 229 8.41 -1.46 16.91
N LYS A 230 9.24 -2.01 16.04
CA LYS A 230 10.65 -1.66 15.92
C LYS A 230 11.19 -2.08 14.57
N LYS A 231 12.31 -1.49 14.18
CA LYS A 231 13.09 -1.98 13.05
C LYS A 231 13.70 -3.33 13.43
N GLN A 232 13.44 -4.35 12.63
CA GLN A 232 14.03 -5.67 12.81
C GLN A 232 14.74 -6.12 11.53
N GLY A 233 16.07 -6.02 11.52
CA GLY A 233 16.86 -6.17 10.30
C GLY A 233 16.62 -4.99 9.35
N GLU A 234 16.29 -5.27 8.10
CA GLU A 234 15.97 -4.26 7.08
C GLU A 234 14.47 -3.93 6.99
N VAL A 235 13.63 -4.60 7.79
CA VAL A 235 12.17 -4.42 7.78
C VAL A 235 11.74 -3.56 8.97
N ASP A 236 10.99 -2.50 8.69
CA ASP A 236 10.33 -1.71 9.74
C ASP A 236 9.00 -2.38 10.12
N VAL A 237 8.90 -2.90 11.35
CA VAL A 237 7.70 -3.57 11.87
C VAL A 237 6.87 -2.59 12.67
N VAL A 238 5.56 -2.55 12.40
CA VAL A 238 4.59 -1.70 13.11
C VAL A 238 3.41 -2.56 13.54
N VAL A 239 3.17 -2.66 14.85
CA VAL A 239 2.03 -3.38 15.42
C VAL A 239 0.99 -2.38 15.91
N ILE A 240 -0.26 -2.58 15.52
CA ILE A 240 -1.38 -1.69 15.87
C ILE A 240 -2.55 -2.55 16.34
N VAL A 241 -2.98 -2.32 17.57
CA VAL A 241 -4.11 -3.03 18.20
C VAL A 241 -5.30 -2.09 18.35
N ARG A 242 -6.45 -2.42 17.75
CA ARG A 242 -7.66 -1.59 17.81
C ARG A 242 -8.93 -2.42 18.01
N PRO A 243 -10.02 -1.84 18.56
CA PRO A 243 -10.10 -0.49 19.15
C PRO A 243 -9.27 -0.35 20.44
N LYS A 244 -9.07 0.90 20.89
CA LYS A 244 -8.53 1.16 22.23
C LYS A 244 -9.70 1.19 23.22
N HIS A 245 -9.59 0.43 24.31
CA HIS A 245 -10.55 0.38 25.42
C HIS A 245 -10.09 1.27 26.58
#